data_AF-A0A1D1Y9A1-F1
#
_entry.id   AF-A0A1D1Y9A1-F1
#
_cell.length_a   1.000
_cell.length_b   1.000
_cell.length_c   1.000
_cell.angle_alpha   90.00
_cell.angle_beta   90.00
_cell.angle_gamma   90.00
#
_symmetry.space_group_name_H-M   'P 1'
#
loop_
_entity.id
_entity.type
_entity.pdbx_description
1 polymer ?
#
loop_
_entity_poly.entity_id
_entity_poly.type
_entity_poly.pdbx_seq_one_letter_code
_entity_poly.pdbx_strand_id
1 'polypeptide(L)'
;SISDQRFVIQGFGNVGSWAAQLISEAGGKVIAVSDVTGAIKNSKGLDIPSLLKHSTTNRGIKGFGGGDAIDPKSLLSEDCDVLIPAALGGVINRENAKDVRAKFIIEAANHPTDPEADEILSKKGVFILPDIFANCGGVTVSYFEWVQVN
;
A
#
# COMPACT_ATOMS: atom_id res chain seq x y z
N SER A 1 0.78 17.11 -5.75
CA SER A 1 -0.36 16.39 -6.35
C SER A 1 -0.11 14.89 -6.25
N ILE A 2 -1.15 14.05 -6.27
CA ILE A 2 -1.02 12.57 -6.35
C ILE A 2 -0.31 12.15 -7.65
N SER A 3 -0.59 12.88 -8.75
CA SER A 3 -0.07 12.61 -10.09
C SER A 3 1.46 12.59 -10.24
N ASP A 4 2.18 13.16 -9.27
CA ASP A 4 3.65 13.28 -9.32
C ASP A 4 4.35 12.32 -8.35
N GLN A 5 3.59 11.47 -7.63
CA GLN A 5 4.13 10.63 -6.55
C GLN A 5 4.32 9.18 -6.99
N ARG A 6 5.35 8.54 -6.41
CA ARG A 6 5.58 7.10 -6.53
C ARG A 6 5.02 6.39 -5.31
N PHE A 7 4.18 5.39 -5.55
CA PHE A 7 3.49 4.62 -4.54
C PHE A 7 4.00 3.19 -4.46
N VAL A 8 4.17 2.69 -3.25
CA VAL A 8 4.43 1.29 -2.95
C VAL A 8 3.32 0.77 -2.06
N ILE A 9 2.74 -0.37 -2.41
CA ILE A 9 1.56 -0.91 -1.72
C ILE A 9 1.87 -2.32 -1.23
N GLN A 10 1.80 -2.53 0.08
CA GLN A 10 1.93 -3.85 0.67
C GLN A 10 0.55 -4.45 0.87
N GLY A 11 0.22 -5.48 0.10
CA GLY A 11 -1.10 -6.10 0.10
C GLY A 11 -1.89 -5.74 -1.15
N PHE A 12 -2.36 -6.75 -1.87
CA PHE A 12 -3.18 -6.60 -3.07
C PHE A 12 -4.52 -7.34 -2.95
N GLY A 13 -5.09 -7.32 -1.74
CA GLY A 13 -6.47 -7.71 -1.47
C GLY A 13 -7.42 -6.52 -1.67
N ASN A 14 -8.63 -6.59 -1.11
CA ASN A 14 -9.69 -5.60 -1.35
C ASN A 14 -9.22 -4.13 -1.18
N VAL A 15 -8.62 -3.78 -0.04
CA VAL A 15 -8.18 -2.40 0.22
C VAL A 15 -7.04 -1.99 -0.72
N GLY A 16 -5.97 -2.79 -0.79
CA GLY A 16 -4.79 -2.47 -1.58
C GLY A 16 -5.03 -2.43 -3.10
N SER A 17 -5.91 -3.30 -3.61
CA SER A 17 -6.25 -3.34 -5.04
C SER A 17 -7.08 -2.11 -5.46
N TRP A 18 -8.06 -1.71 -4.65
CA TRP A 18 -8.83 -0.49 -4.88
C TRP A 18 -7.98 0.76 -4.71
N ALA A 19 -7.13 0.81 -3.69
CA ALA A 19 -6.18 1.91 -3.51
C ALA A 19 -5.27 2.06 -4.75
N ALA A 20 -4.67 0.95 -5.22
CA ALA A 20 -3.83 0.97 -6.42
C ALA A 20 -4.59 1.49 -7.65
N GLN A 21 -5.83 1.04 -7.85
CA GLN A 21 -6.65 1.45 -8.98
C GLN A 21 -6.95 2.95 -8.95
N LEU A 22 -7.51 3.44 -7.84
CA LEU A 22 -7.92 4.84 -7.71
C LEU A 22 -6.71 5.79 -7.74
N ILE A 23 -5.58 5.38 -7.16
CA ILE A 23 -4.33 6.14 -7.24
C ILE A 23 -3.84 6.24 -8.69
N SER A 24 -3.87 5.13 -9.43
CA SER A 24 -3.47 5.09 -10.84
C SER A 24 -4.40 5.95 -11.71
N GLU A 25 -5.70 5.91 -11.48
CA GLU A 25 -6.70 6.73 -12.17
C GLU A 25 -6.52 8.23 -11.87
N ALA A 26 -6.09 8.58 -10.65
CA ALA A 26 -5.69 9.93 -10.27
C ALA A 26 -4.28 10.34 -10.77
N GLY A 27 -3.63 9.50 -11.57
CA GLY A 27 -2.33 9.75 -12.20
C GLY A 27 -1.11 9.40 -11.35
N GLY A 28 -1.29 8.84 -10.15
CA GLY A 28 -0.20 8.39 -9.30
C GLY A 28 0.50 7.16 -9.87
N LYS A 29 1.83 7.04 -9.65
CA LYS A 29 2.62 5.93 -10.18
C LYS A 29 2.78 4.83 -9.13
N VAL A 30 2.01 3.76 -9.24
CA VAL A 30 2.22 2.57 -8.40
C VAL A 30 3.42 1.79 -8.95
N ILE A 31 4.54 1.84 -8.24
CA ILE A 31 5.82 1.27 -8.71
C ILE A 31 6.11 -0.11 -8.14
N ALA A 32 5.52 -0.50 -7.00
CA ALA A 32 5.66 -1.84 -6.45
C ALA A 32 4.43 -2.26 -5.65
N VAL A 33 4.13 -3.56 -5.72
CA VAL A 33 3.01 -4.19 -5.02
C VAL A 33 3.44 -5.56 -4.48
N SER A 34 3.00 -5.93 -3.28
CA SER A 34 3.08 -7.32 -2.77
C SER A 34 1.73 -7.91 -2.44
N ASP A 35 1.67 -9.25 -2.48
CA ASP A 35 0.61 -10.06 -1.88
C ASP A 35 1.22 -11.31 -1.22
N VAL A 36 0.37 -12.28 -0.87
CA VAL A 36 0.81 -13.55 -0.27
C VAL A 36 1.64 -14.44 -1.20
N THR A 37 1.59 -14.20 -2.52
CA THR A 37 2.29 -14.97 -3.55
C THR A 37 3.67 -14.41 -3.90
N GLY A 38 3.90 -13.13 -3.63
CA GLY A 38 5.20 -12.48 -3.85
C GLY A 38 5.09 -10.96 -3.93
N ALA A 39 6.12 -10.35 -4.50
CA ALA A 39 6.18 -8.91 -4.75
C ALA A 39 6.70 -8.63 -6.15
N ILE A 40 6.17 -7.58 -6.78
CA ILE A 40 6.53 -7.14 -8.12
C ILE A 40 6.81 -5.64 -8.13
N LYS A 41 7.72 -5.22 -9.02
CA LYS A 41 8.13 -3.84 -9.17
C LYS A 41 8.27 -3.45 -10.63
N ASN A 42 7.86 -2.23 -10.96
CA ASN A 42 8.19 -1.57 -12.20
C ASN A 42 8.45 -0.10 -11.92
N SER A 43 9.70 0.35 -12.09
CA SER A 43 10.10 1.73 -11.81
C SER A 43 9.40 2.77 -12.70
N LYS A 44 8.86 2.35 -13.85
CA LYS A 44 8.07 3.19 -14.75
C LYS A 44 6.58 3.25 -14.37
N GLY A 45 6.16 2.43 -13.40
CA GLY A 45 4.76 2.25 -13.01
C GLY A 45 4.21 0.91 -13.50
N LEU A 46 3.44 0.24 -12.67
CA LEU A 46 2.71 -0.98 -12.98
C LEU A 46 1.41 -0.63 -13.72
N ASP A 47 1.05 -1.42 -14.73
CA ASP A 47 -0.29 -1.38 -15.33
C ASP A 47 -1.28 -2.03 -14.36
N ILE A 48 -1.93 -1.20 -13.55
CA ILE A 48 -2.86 -1.65 -12.50
C ILE A 48 -4.08 -2.38 -13.08
N PRO A 49 -4.77 -1.88 -14.13
CA PRO A 49 -5.83 -2.64 -14.80
C PRO A 49 -5.41 -4.06 -15.22
N SER A 50 -4.23 -4.20 -15.83
CA SER A 50 -3.71 -5.52 -16.23
C SER A 50 -3.34 -6.38 -15.03
N LEU A 51 -2.78 -5.79 -13.97
CA LEU A 51 -2.42 -6.49 -12.74
C LEU A 51 -3.65 -7.01 -11.99
N LEU A 52 -4.74 -6.25 -11.93
CA LEU A 52 -6.02 -6.68 -11.35
C LEU A 52 -6.59 -7.90 -12.09
N LYS A 53 -6.58 -7.86 -13.41
CA LYS A 53 -7.02 -8.98 -14.26
C LYS A 53 -6.15 -10.22 -14.05
N HIS A 54 -4.83 -10.04 -13.96
CA HIS A 54 -3.88 -11.11 -13.67
C HIS A 54 -4.13 -11.73 -12.29
N SER A 55 -4.25 -10.90 -11.25
CA SER A 55 -4.49 -11.35 -9.87
C SER A 55 -5.77 -12.15 -9.75
N THR A 56 -6.85 -11.69 -10.39
CA THR A 56 -8.15 -12.38 -10.40
C THR A 56 -8.07 -13.76 -11.07
N THR A 57 -7.33 -13.86 -12.17
CA THR A 57 -7.21 -15.10 -12.96
C THR A 57 -6.29 -16.12 -12.29
N ASN A 58 -5.17 -15.64 -11.74
CA ASN A 58 -4.08 -16.49 -11.23
C ASN A 58 -4.11 -16.65 -9.70
N ARG A 59 -5.07 -16.02 -9.02
CA ARG A 59 -5.18 -15.96 -7.54
C ARG A 59 -3.92 -15.38 -6.87
N GLY A 60 -3.37 -14.33 -7.48
CA GLY A 60 -2.23 -13.59 -6.96
C GLY A 60 -1.40 -12.91 -8.04
N ILE A 61 -0.43 -12.10 -7.63
CA ILE A 61 0.37 -11.25 -8.53
C ILE A 61 1.62 -11.94 -9.07
N LYS A 62 2.02 -13.09 -8.51
CA LYS A 62 3.20 -13.82 -8.98
C LYS A 62 3.08 -14.17 -10.46
N GLY A 63 4.17 -13.98 -11.20
CA GLY A 63 4.24 -14.27 -12.64
C GLY A 63 3.59 -13.22 -13.53
N PHE A 64 3.20 -12.05 -12.99
CA PHE A 64 2.75 -10.93 -13.81
C PHE A 64 3.89 -10.40 -14.69
N GLY A 65 3.70 -10.37 -16.01
CA GLY A 65 4.74 -9.96 -16.96
C GLY A 65 4.99 -8.45 -17.05
N GLY A 66 4.18 -7.62 -16.40
CA GLY A 66 4.32 -6.16 -16.42
C GLY A 66 5.23 -5.57 -15.34
N GLY A 67 5.95 -6.42 -14.58
CA GLY A 67 6.92 -6.01 -13.57
C GLY A 67 7.88 -7.13 -13.20
N ASP A 68 9.00 -6.75 -12.59
CA ASP A 68 10.04 -7.68 -12.14
C ASP A 68 9.71 -8.19 -10.73
N ALA A 69 9.91 -9.48 -10.51
CA ALA A 69 9.76 -10.05 -9.17
C ALA A 69 10.87 -9.52 -8.24
N ILE A 70 10.49 -9.09 -7.04
CA ILE A 70 11.41 -8.64 -6.00
C ILE A 70 11.20 -9.45 -4.71
N ASP A 71 12.13 -9.32 -3.77
CA ASP A 71 11.95 -9.90 -2.43
C ASP A 71 10.79 -9.17 -1.71
N PRO A 72 9.73 -9.86 -1.26
CA PRO A 72 8.67 -9.24 -0.48
C PRO A 72 9.17 -8.49 0.75
N LYS A 73 10.29 -8.91 1.35
CA LYS A 73 10.88 -8.23 2.52
C LYS A 73 11.49 -6.88 2.18
N SER A 74 11.93 -6.65 0.93
CA SER A 74 12.48 -5.37 0.51
C SER A 74 11.41 -4.35 0.14
N LEU A 75 10.14 -4.77 0.00
CA LEU A 75 9.07 -3.88 -0.48
C LEU A 75 8.87 -2.66 0.43
N LEU A 76 8.90 -2.83 1.75
CA LEU A 76 8.68 -1.72 2.70
C LEU A 76 9.83 -0.69 2.72
N SER A 77 11.01 -1.05 2.21
CA SER A 77 12.19 -0.18 2.11
C SER A 77 12.44 0.34 0.70
N GLU A 78 11.52 0.09 -0.24
CA GLU A 78 11.60 0.61 -1.60
C GLU A 78 11.62 2.14 -1.62
N ASP A 79 12.43 2.68 -2.54
CA ASP A 79 12.50 4.12 -2.77
C ASP A 79 11.21 4.60 -3.44
N CYS A 80 10.35 5.23 -2.65
CA CYS A 80 9.06 5.76 -3.04
C CYS A 80 8.78 7.05 -2.28
N ASP A 81 7.75 7.78 -2.70
CA ASP A 81 7.31 8.96 -1.98
C ASP A 81 6.25 8.60 -0.94
N VAL A 82 5.37 7.64 -1.28
CA VAL A 82 4.26 7.19 -0.42
C VAL A 82 4.27 5.67 -0.28
N LEU A 83 4.26 5.18 0.95
CA LEU A 83 4.13 3.77 1.29
C LEU A 83 2.72 3.50 1.87
N ILE A 84 2.06 2.45 1.39
CA ILE A 84 0.70 2.06 1.81
C ILE A 84 0.73 0.62 2.33
N PRO A 85 0.91 0.40 3.65
CA PRO A 85 0.66 -0.90 4.26
C PRO A 85 -0.84 -1.21 4.30
N ALA A 86 -1.25 -2.26 3.59
CA ALA A 86 -2.64 -2.66 3.38
C ALA A 86 -2.87 -4.17 3.56
N ALA A 87 -1.97 -4.86 4.27
CA ALA A 87 -2.04 -6.31 4.49
C ALA A 87 -2.24 -6.72 5.96
N LEU A 88 -1.18 -6.61 6.77
CA LEU A 88 -1.15 -7.07 8.16
C LEU A 88 -0.66 -5.94 9.09
N GLY A 89 -1.03 -6.04 10.36
CA GLY A 89 -0.52 -5.18 11.43
C GLY A 89 0.94 -5.51 11.80
N GLY A 90 1.65 -4.55 12.42
CA GLY A 90 3.01 -4.72 12.94
C GLY A 90 4.09 -4.99 11.89
N VAL A 91 3.82 -4.66 10.63
CA VAL A 91 4.72 -4.91 9.50
C VAL A 91 5.83 -3.87 9.41
N ILE A 92 5.60 -2.67 9.95
CA ILE A 92 6.61 -1.63 10.15
C ILE A 92 6.95 -1.60 11.64
N ASN A 93 8.16 -2.05 11.97
CA ASN A 93 8.61 -2.27 13.34
C ASN A 93 10.03 -1.73 13.55
N ARG A 94 10.56 -1.84 14.78
CA ARG A 94 11.89 -1.32 15.13
C ARG A 94 13.00 -1.81 14.19
N GLU A 95 12.88 -3.02 13.65
CA GLU A 95 13.92 -3.63 12.82
C GLU A 95 14.03 -2.98 11.44
N ASN A 96 12.90 -2.61 10.83
CA ASN A 96 12.84 -2.13 9.45
C ASN A 96 12.50 -0.64 9.29
N ALA A 97 12.00 0.05 10.33
CA ALA A 97 11.63 1.48 10.27
C ALA A 97 12.78 2.40 9.82
N LYS A 98 14.01 2.04 10.19
CA LYS A 98 15.22 2.75 9.75
C LYS A 98 15.45 2.69 8.23
N ASP A 99 14.98 1.63 7.57
CA ASP A 99 15.21 1.37 6.15
C ASP A 99 14.08 1.91 5.26
N VAL A 100 12.94 2.31 5.84
CA VAL A 100 11.83 2.96 5.12
C VAL A 100 12.30 4.27 4.48
N ARG A 101 12.13 4.41 3.17
CA ARG A 101 12.55 5.61 2.40
C ARG A 101 11.40 6.55 2.05
N ALA A 102 10.16 6.12 2.28
CA ALA A 102 8.97 6.90 2.00
C ALA A 102 8.95 8.19 2.82
N LYS A 103 8.40 9.26 2.22
CA LYS A 103 8.15 10.53 2.92
C LYS A 103 6.80 10.50 3.64
N PHE A 104 5.86 9.72 3.10
CA PHE A 104 4.52 9.55 3.64
C PHE A 104 4.21 8.06 3.82
N ILE A 105 3.55 7.73 4.92
CA ILE A 105 2.97 6.42 5.16
C ILE A 105 1.46 6.61 5.32
N ILE A 106 0.67 5.84 4.57
CA ILE A 106 -0.80 5.86 4.64
C ILE A 106 -1.28 4.51 5.14
N GLU A 107 -1.73 4.45 6.38
CA GLU A 107 -2.07 3.19 7.05
C GLU A 107 -3.43 2.65 6.60
N ALA A 108 -3.43 1.83 5.56
CA ALA A 108 -4.65 1.23 5.03
C ALA A 108 -5.04 -0.06 5.78
N ALA A 109 -4.08 -0.73 6.42
CA ALA A 109 -4.30 -1.81 7.37
C ALA A 109 -4.55 -1.26 8.77
N ASN A 110 -5.04 -2.12 9.68
CA ASN A 110 -5.13 -1.78 11.11
C ASN A 110 -3.78 -2.03 11.79
N HIS A 111 -3.28 -1.01 12.50
CA HIS A 111 -2.04 -1.01 13.26
C HIS A 111 -0.81 -1.53 12.48
N PRO A 112 -0.51 -1.04 11.26
CA PRO A 112 0.62 -1.54 10.48
C PRO A 112 1.97 -1.09 11.04
N THR A 113 2.01 -0.01 11.81
CA THR A 113 3.21 0.57 12.41
C THR A 113 3.22 0.39 13.92
N ASP A 114 4.29 -0.20 14.46
CA ASP A 114 4.48 -0.32 15.91
C ASP A 114 4.86 1.05 16.52
N PRO A 115 4.55 1.30 17.82
CA PRO A 115 4.93 2.55 18.49
C PRO A 115 6.43 2.86 18.44
N GLU A 116 7.27 1.83 18.51
CA GLU A 116 8.73 1.98 18.42
C GLU A 116 9.18 2.40 17.02
N ALA A 117 8.47 1.97 15.98
CA ALA A 117 8.72 2.37 14.60
C ALA A 117 8.25 3.80 14.35
N ASP A 118 7.11 4.19 14.91
CA ASP A 118 6.58 5.56 14.82
C ASP A 118 7.58 6.59 15.33
N GLU A 119 8.22 6.34 16.48
CA GLU A 119 9.28 7.23 16.99
C GLU A 119 10.47 7.36 16.04
N ILE A 120 10.88 6.27 15.39
CA ILE A 120 12.00 6.26 14.44
C ILE A 120 11.63 7.04 13.18
N LEU A 121 10.42 6.83 12.66
CA LEU A 121 9.89 7.45 11.45
C LEU A 121 9.66 8.96 11.66
N SER A 122 9.12 9.34 12.81
CA SER A 122 8.95 10.73 13.23
C SER A 122 10.30 11.47 13.31
N LYS A 123 11.33 10.87 13.92
CA LYS A 123 12.70 11.42 13.95
C LYS A 123 13.31 11.56 12.55
N LYS A 124 12.90 10.72 11.59
CA LYS A 124 13.30 10.80 10.18
C LYS A 124 12.50 11.81 9.36
N GLY A 125 11.47 12.42 9.94
CA GLY A 125 10.58 13.36 9.26
C GLY A 125 9.59 12.69 8.30
N VAL A 126 9.32 11.39 8.49
CA VAL A 126 8.29 10.67 7.75
C VAL A 126 6.93 11.03 8.33
N PHE A 127 5.98 11.40 7.48
CA PHE A 127 4.63 11.74 7.91
C PHE A 127 3.71 10.51 7.82
N ILE A 128 3.04 10.16 8.92
CA ILE A 128 2.14 9.01 8.98
C ILE A 128 0.70 9.50 9.06
N LEU A 129 -0.14 9.09 8.10
CA LEU A 129 -1.59 9.22 8.20
C LEU A 129 -2.14 7.97 8.90
N PRO A 130 -2.64 8.09 10.14
CA PRO A 130 -2.95 6.94 10.98
C PRO A 130 -4.17 6.17 10.50
N ASP A 131 -4.19 4.88 10.80
CA ASP A 131 -5.22 3.93 10.38
C ASP A 131 -6.65 4.37 10.71
N ILE A 132 -6.88 4.90 11.92
CA ILE A 132 -8.18 5.40 12.41
C ILE A 132 -8.84 6.42 11.47
N PHE A 133 -8.04 7.12 10.67
CA PHE A 133 -8.52 8.08 9.67
C PHE A 133 -8.33 7.56 8.24
N ALA A 134 -7.17 6.97 7.94
CA ALA A 134 -6.83 6.52 6.59
C ALA A 134 -7.75 5.40 6.07
N ASN A 135 -8.24 4.51 6.94
CA ASN A 135 -9.08 3.37 6.53
C ASN A 135 -10.59 3.53 6.88
N CYS A 136 -10.99 4.71 7.39
CA CYS A 136 -12.36 4.94 7.90
C CYS A 136 -13.46 4.99 6.81
N GLY A 137 -13.08 4.98 5.53
CA GLY A 137 -14.02 4.98 4.41
C GLY A 137 -14.98 3.78 4.45
N GLY A 138 -14.49 2.60 4.82
CA GLY A 138 -15.31 1.40 4.93
C GLY A 138 -16.42 1.55 5.97
N VAL A 139 -16.07 1.99 7.19
CA VAL A 139 -17.06 2.19 8.26
C VAL A 139 -18.04 3.32 7.94
N THR A 140 -17.59 4.35 7.22
CA THR A 140 -18.45 5.45 6.77
C THR A 140 -19.50 4.97 5.76
N VAL A 141 -19.12 4.12 4.81
CA VAL A 141 -20.09 3.55 3.84
C VAL A 141 -21.06 2.59 4.53
N SER A 142 -20.61 1.77 5.49
CA SER A 142 -21.50 0.93 6.29
C SER A 142 -22.51 1.75 7.11
N TYR A 143 -22.15 2.95 7.56
CA TYR A 143 -23.10 3.87 8.18
C TYR A 143 -24.17 4.33 7.18
N PHE A 144 -23.80 4.65 5.93
CA PHE A 144 -24.78 4.98 4.89
C PHE A 144 -25.72 3.82 4.56
N GLU A 145 -25.19 2.59 4.49
CA GLU A 145 -26.02 1.39 4.33
C GLU A 145 -27.03 1.26 5.48
N TRP A 146 -26.60 1.46 6.73
CA TRP A 146 -27.49 1.43 7.89
C TRP A 146 -28.59 2.50 7.80
N VAL A 147 -28.25 3.72 7.38
CA VAL A 147 -29.23 4.81 7.19
C VAL A 147 -30.21 4.53 6.06
N GLN A 148 -29.81 3.81 5.00
CA GLN A 148 -30.72 3.47 3.89
C GLN A 148 -31.69 2.34 4.22
N VAL A 149 -31.30 1.46 5.15
CA VAL A 149 -32.09 0.29 5.55
C VAL A 149 -33.05 0.61 6.72
N ASN A 150 -32.88 1.77 7.37
CA ASN A 150 -33.79 2.31 8.39
C ASN A 150 -34.59 3.52 7.87
#